data_AF-A0A4V6L0B8-F1
#
_entry.id   AF-A0A4V6L0B8-F1
#
_cell.length_a   1.000
_cell.length_b   1.000
_cell.length_c   1.000
_cell.angle_alpha   90.00
_cell.angle_beta   90.00
_cell.angle_gamma   90.00
#
_symmetry.space_group_name_H-M   'P 1'
#
loop_
_entity.id
_entity.type
_entity.pdbx_description
1 polymer ?
#
loop_
_entity_poly.entity_id
_entity_poly.type
_entity_poly.pdbx_seq_one_letter_code
_entity_poly.pdbx_strand_id
1 'polypeptide(L)'
;MKRAYPIKIATLFDFETHGCRWNEQNQEKLTIFKEVDFVKYCFSDYQSPAQFKQYNQFLIDNTDEAYLFYDSENETNLKYFVT
;
A
#
# COMPACT_ATOMS: atom_id res chain seq x y z
N MET A 1 -2.30 -7.63 20.15
CA MET A 1 -1.14 -6.85 19.70
C MET A 1 -1.27 -5.34 19.96
N LYS A 2 -2.28 -4.61 19.45
CA LYS A 2 -2.44 -3.16 19.70
C LYS A 2 -2.49 -2.70 21.17
N ARG A 3 -2.88 -3.57 22.12
CA ARG A 3 -2.98 -3.21 23.56
C ARG A 3 -1.64 -3.09 24.30
N ALA A 4 -0.54 -3.60 23.75
CA ALA A 4 0.76 -3.64 24.45
C ALA A 4 1.73 -2.54 23.99
N TYR A 5 1.52 -1.95 22.81
CA TYR A 5 2.36 -0.90 22.25
C TYR A 5 1.48 0.18 21.63
N PRO A 6 1.70 1.48 21.91
CA PRO A 6 0.91 2.59 21.36
C PRO A 6 1.30 2.88 19.90
N ILE A 7 1.25 1.87 19.05
CA ILE A 7 1.52 1.99 17.61
C ILE A 7 0.25 2.38 16.87
N LYS A 8 0.38 3.30 15.92
CA LYS A 8 -0.67 3.64 14.96
C LYS A 8 -0.32 3.02 13.62
N ILE A 9 -1.31 2.43 12.96
CA ILE A 9 -1.13 1.80 11.65
C ILE A 9 -1.82 2.68 10.62
N ALA A 10 -1.10 2.97 9.53
CA ALA A 10 -1.62 3.67 8.37
C ALA A 10 -1.61 2.75 7.15
N THR A 11 -2.70 2.73 6.40
CA THR A 11 -2.77 2.07 5.09
C THR A 11 -2.85 3.16 4.03
N LEU A 12 -1.85 3.20 3.16
CA LEU A 12 -1.81 4.09 2.01
C LEU A 12 -2.16 3.27 0.77
N PHE A 13 -3.12 3.77 0.02
CA PHE A 13 -3.52 3.21 -1.26
C PHE A 13 -3.15 4.18 -2.38
N ASP A 14 -2.77 3.61 -3.50
CA ASP A 14 -2.48 4.33 -4.74
C ASP A 14 -3.75 5.00 -5.29
N PHE A 15 -4.89 4.30 -5.33
CA PHE A 15 -6.15 4.82 -5.90
C PHE A 15 -7.36 4.65 -4.97
N GLU A 16 -8.31 5.58 -4.99
CA GLU A 16 -9.62 5.41 -4.32
C GLU A 16 -10.40 4.22 -4.89
N THR A 17 -10.24 3.96 -6.19
CA THR A 17 -10.84 2.81 -6.87
C THR A 17 -10.08 1.49 -6.66
N HIS A 18 -9.17 1.44 -5.69
CA HIS A 18 -8.44 0.23 -5.35
C HIS A 18 -9.41 -0.89 -4.90
N GLY A 19 -9.36 -2.02 -5.60
CA GLY A 19 -10.18 -3.20 -5.31
C GLY A 19 -11.60 -3.20 -5.88
N CYS A 20 -12.03 -2.17 -6.63
CA CYS A 20 -13.39 -2.11 -7.19
C CYS A 20 -13.72 -3.26 -8.15
N ARG A 21 -12.71 -3.84 -8.80
CA ARG A 21 -12.85 -4.95 -9.76
C ARG A 21 -12.54 -6.32 -9.15
N TRP A 22 -12.29 -6.39 -7.85
CA TRP A 22 -11.99 -7.65 -7.18
C TRP A 22 -13.27 -8.44 -6.91
N ASN A 23 -13.13 -9.76 -6.80
CA ASN A 23 -14.22 -10.63 -6.34
C ASN A 23 -14.59 -10.33 -4.87
N GLU A 24 -15.74 -10.80 -4.43
CA GLU A 24 -16.27 -10.54 -3.08
C GLU A 24 -15.30 -10.95 -1.97
N GLN A 25 -14.67 -12.12 -2.08
CA GLN A 25 -13.69 -12.62 -1.09
C GLN A 25 -12.50 -11.66 -0.90
N ASN A 26 -12.05 -11.04 -1.98
CA ASN A 26 -10.95 -10.08 -1.93
C ASN A 26 -11.43 -8.69 -1.44
N GLN A 27 -12.67 -8.29 -1.73
CA GLN A 27 -13.26 -7.07 -1.18
C GLN A 27 -13.47 -7.15 0.35
N GLU A 28 -13.84 -8.32 0.86
CA GLU A 28 -13.93 -8.56 2.30
C GLU A 28 -12.57 -8.40 2.98
N LYS A 29 -11.52 -9.00 2.42
CA LYS A 29 -10.14 -8.80 2.90
C LYS A 29 -9.73 -7.33 2.86
N LEU A 30 -10.05 -6.61 1.78
CA LEU A 30 -9.75 -5.19 1.65
C LEU A 30 -10.42 -4.35 2.75
N THR A 31 -11.62 -4.73 3.18
CA THR A 31 -12.32 -4.06 4.30
C THR A 31 -11.50 -4.18 5.59
N ILE A 32 -10.95 -5.35 5.88
CA ILE A 32 -10.08 -5.57 7.05
C ILE A 32 -8.81 -4.69 6.97
N PHE A 33 -8.23 -4.52 5.77
CA PHE A 33 -7.07 -3.62 5.57
C PHE A 33 -7.38 -2.14 5.80
N LYS A 34 -8.67 -1.76 5.75
CA LYS A 34 -9.13 -0.39 6.03
C LYS A 34 -9.41 -0.17 7.52
N GLU A 35 -9.46 -1.22 8.36
CA GLU A 35 -9.65 -1.13 9.81
C GLU A 35 -8.37 -0.74 10.57
N VAL A 36 -7.68 0.28 10.06
CA VAL A 36 -6.45 0.84 10.63
C VAL A 36 -6.70 2.25 11.16
N ASP A 37 -5.72 2.81 11.86
CA ASP A 37 -5.88 4.13 12.51
C ASP A 37 -5.94 5.27 11.48
N PHE A 38 -5.41 5.03 10.27
CA PHE A 38 -5.42 6.00 9.19
C PHE A 38 -5.45 5.32 7.81
N VAL A 39 -6.36 5.76 6.95
CA VAL A 39 -6.42 5.32 5.55
C VAL A 39 -6.33 6.53 4.65
N LYS A 40 -5.43 6.49 3.66
CA LYS A 40 -5.29 7.57 2.68
C LYS A 40 -5.17 7.02 1.26
N TYR A 41 -5.59 7.83 0.31
CA TYR A 41 -5.51 7.55 -1.12
C TYR A 41 -4.68 8.65 -1.78
N CYS A 42 -3.73 8.28 -2.62
CA CYS A 42 -2.88 9.25 -3.32
C CYS A 42 -3.56 9.85 -4.56
N PHE A 43 -4.41 9.07 -5.23
CA PHE A 43 -5.10 9.48 -6.45
C PHE A 43 -6.56 8.98 -6.44
N SER A 44 -7.45 9.67 -7.14
CA SER A 44 -8.85 9.24 -7.28
C SER A 44 -8.95 8.00 -8.19
N ASP A 45 -8.28 8.03 -9.35
CA ASP A 45 -8.33 6.98 -10.36
C ASP A 45 -7.00 6.81 -11.10
N TYR A 46 -6.84 5.64 -11.72
CA TYR A 46 -5.72 5.35 -12.61
C TYR A 46 -5.86 6.13 -13.92
N GLN A 47 -4.83 6.93 -14.23
CA GLN A 47 -4.71 7.78 -15.41
C GLN A 47 -3.43 7.48 -16.20
N SER A 48 -2.31 7.20 -15.51
CA SER A 48 -1.03 6.93 -16.18
C SER A 48 -0.04 6.16 -15.28
N PRO A 49 0.95 5.47 -15.88
CA PRO A 49 2.00 4.78 -15.12
C PRO A 49 2.83 5.70 -14.22
N ALA A 50 2.87 7.01 -14.51
CA ALA A 50 3.60 7.99 -13.69
C ALA A 50 3.06 8.06 -12.26
N GLN A 51 1.79 7.75 -12.04
CA GLN A 51 1.17 7.73 -10.70
C GLN A 51 1.82 6.68 -9.80
N PHE A 52 2.19 5.51 -10.32
CA PHE A 52 2.90 4.50 -9.54
C PHE A 52 4.28 4.97 -9.13
N LYS A 53 5.00 5.66 -10.03
CA LYS A 53 6.32 6.21 -9.71
C LYS A 53 6.21 7.30 -8.62
N GLN A 54 5.23 8.19 -8.74
CA GLN A 54 4.97 9.23 -7.74
C GLN A 54 4.55 8.64 -6.39
N TYR A 55 3.72 7.60 -6.40
CA TYR A 55 3.30 6.88 -5.19
C TYR A 55 4.49 6.23 -4.48
N ASN A 56 5.33 5.50 -5.21
CA ASN A 56 6.51 4.85 -4.64
C ASN A 56 7.49 5.89 -4.09
N GLN A 57 7.73 6.98 -4.81
CA GLN A 57 8.59 8.07 -4.34
C GLN A 57 8.02 8.71 -3.07
N PHE A 58 6.71 8.96 -3.01
CA PHE A 58 6.05 9.50 -1.81
C PHE A 58 6.26 8.59 -0.59
N LEU A 59 6.14 7.27 -0.76
CA LEU A 59 6.39 6.31 0.31
C LEU A 59 7.84 6.37 0.79
N ILE A 60 8.80 6.41 -0.13
CA ILE A 60 10.24 6.49 0.20
C ILE A 60 10.56 7.81 0.92
N ASP A 61 10.05 8.94 0.42
CA ASP A 61 10.33 10.27 0.96
C ASP A 61 9.72 10.51 2.35
N ASN A 62 8.65 9.78 2.70
CA ASN A 62 7.90 9.95 3.95
C ASN A 62 8.05 8.76 4.91
N THR A 63 9.02 7.87 4.68
CA THR A 63 9.28 6.70 5.53
C THR A 63 10.77 6.66 5.90
N ASP A 64 11.07 6.56 7.19
CA ASP A 64 12.47 6.47 7.67
C ASP A 64 13.10 5.10 7.38
N GLU A 65 12.33 4.02 7.54
CA GLU A 65 12.77 2.64 7.32
C GLU A 65 11.66 1.80 6.67
N ALA A 66 12.02 0.96 5.71
CA ALA A 66 11.08 0.05 5.05
C ALA A 66 11.47 -1.41 5.32
N TYR A 67 10.47 -2.23 5.67
CA TYR A 67 10.63 -3.67 5.79
C TYR A 67 9.92 -4.36 4.64
N LEU A 68 10.69 -5.04 3.79
CA LEU A 68 10.20 -5.67 2.57
C LEU A 68 10.42 -7.19 2.61
N PHE A 69 9.34 -7.94 2.48
CA PHE A 69 9.43 -9.36 2.13
C PHE A 69 9.59 -9.48 0.61
N TYR A 70 10.82 -9.67 0.16
CA TYR A 70 11.17 -9.85 -1.25
C TYR A 70 11.88 -11.18 -1.45
N ASP A 71 11.44 -11.93 -2.45
CA ASP A 71 12.11 -13.12 -2.94
C ASP A 71 12.89 -12.77 -4.21
N SER A 72 14.22 -12.88 -4.14
CA SER A 72 15.10 -12.56 -5.27
C SER A 72 15.00 -13.55 -6.43
N GLU A 73 14.49 -14.76 -6.18
CA GLU A 73 14.31 -15.76 -7.23
C GLU A 73 12.98 -15.56 -8.00
N ASN A 74 12.01 -14.92 -7.36
CA ASN A 74 10.70 -14.59 -7.94
C ASN A 74 10.50 -13.08 -8.00
N GLU A 75 11.13 -12.43 -8.98
CA GLU A 75 11.03 -10.97 -9.13
C GLU A 75 9.57 -10.50 -9.23
N THR A 76 9.19 -9.59 -8.33
CA THR A 76 7.92 -8.87 -8.39
C THR A 76 8.14 -7.38 -8.68
N ASN A 77 7.06 -6.65 -8.87
CA ASN A 77 7.08 -5.18 -8.99
C ASN A 77 7.67 -4.48 -7.75
N LEU A 78 7.86 -5.19 -6.64
CA LEU A 78 8.55 -4.67 -5.45
C LEU A 78 10.01 -4.30 -5.73
N LYS A 79 10.60 -4.76 -6.84
CA LYS A 79 11.95 -4.36 -7.25
C LYS A 79 12.15 -2.84 -7.37
N TYR A 80 11.09 -2.09 -7.66
CA TYR A 80 11.14 -0.64 -7.75
C TYR A 80 11.34 0.06 -6.39
N PHE A 81 11.25 -0.66 -5.27
CA PHE A 81 11.55 -0.14 -3.93
C PHE A 81 12.97 -0.47 -3.45
N VAL A 82 13.63 -1.47 -4.05
CA VAL A 82 14.92 -2.00 -3.59
C VAL A 82 16.10 -1.47 -4.42
N THR A 83 15.82 -0.82 -5.56
CA THR A 83 16.84 -0.38 -6.53
C THR A 83 17.27 1.06 -6.31
#